data_AF-A0A969XW13-F1
#
_entry.id   AF-A0A969XW13-F1
#
_cell.length_a   1.000
_cell.length_b   1.000
_cell.length_c   1.000
_cell.angle_alpha   90.00
_cell.angle_beta   90.00
_cell.angle_gamma   90.00
#
_symmetry.space_group_name_H-M   'P 1'
#
loop_
_entity.id
_entity.type
_entity.pdbx_description
1 polymer ?
#
loop_
_entity_poly.entity_id
_entity_poly.type
_entity_poly.pdbx_seq_one_letter_code
_entity_poly.pdbx_strand_id
1 'polypeptide(L)'
;KAYPGCNFGEDNQTMYGDCWTGAKVVFAGHSGMHNDGSIPRPKWGPYEHKHPSQWDAGNLTSEGYRRANSSSSWVGQALVIRLLRAEKQWGHDAFFDYVDRWMYEDDAASRRVLYEHRPSLGDALISDGSSWFHQGQAWEPFVTDLWHLYRTAPGMPPTDGWTRGKAQ
;
A
#
# COMPACT_ATOMS: atom_id res chain seq x y z
N LYS A 1 -6.22 -11.64 26.73
CA LYS A 1 -7.51 -11.65 26.00
C LYS A 1 -7.22 -11.23 24.56
N ALA A 2 -7.75 -11.93 23.56
CA ALA A 2 -7.73 -11.51 22.16
C ALA A 2 -9.11 -10.94 21.77
N TYR A 3 -9.14 -9.98 20.85
CA TYR A 3 -10.37 -9.32 20.38
C TYR A 3 -10.56 -9.59 18.87
N PRO A 4 -11.00 -10.80 18.48
CA PRO A 4 -10.96 -11.25 17.07
C PRO A 4 -11.89 -10.47 16.12
N GLY A 5 -12.90 -9.78 16.65
CA GLY A 5 -13.79 -8.90 15.87
C GLY A 5 -13.39 -7.43 15.87
N CYS A 6 -12.27 -7.07 16.50
CA CYS A 6 -11.83 -5.69 16.54
C CYS A 6 -11.25 -5.30 15.18
N ASN A 7 -11.69 -4.15 14.68
CA ASN A 7 -11.22 -3.55 13.45
C ASN A 7 -10.45 -2.28 13.84
N PHE A 8 -9.15 -2.25 13.51
CA PHE A 8 -8.28 -1.11 13.75
C PHE A 8 -8.12 -0.37 12.42
N GLY A 9 -8.54 0.89 12.38
CA GLY A 9 -8.78 1.67 11.15
C GLY A 9 -7.85 1.38 9.97
N GLU A 10 -6.61 1.86 10.02
CA GLU A 10 -5.65 1.73 8.91
C GLU A 10 -5.13 0.31 8.69
N ASP A 11 -5.15 -0.55 9.71
CA ASP A 11 -4.72 -1.95 9.59
C ASP A 11 -5.59 -2.73 8.59
N ASN A 12 -6.81 -2.24 8.34
CA ASN A 12 -7.76 -2.81 7.38
C ASN A 12 -7.60 -2.26 5.95
N GLN A 13 -6.64 -1.36 5.71
CA GLN A 13 -6.47 -0.69 4.42
C GLN A 13 -5.54 -1.42 3.46
N THR A 14 -5.06 -2.62 3.82
CA THR A 14 -4.32 -3.50 2.92
C THR A 14 -5.01 -4.84 2.79
N MET A 15 -5.05 -5.39 1.58
CA MET A 15 -5.65 -6.71 1.34
C MET A 15 -5.01 -7.40 0.14
N TYR A 16 -5.06 -8.72 0.12
CA TYR A 16 -4.80 -9.45 -1.11
C TYR A 16 -5.93 -9.25 -2.12
N GLY A 17 -5.57 -9.07 -3.39
CA GLY A 17 -6.51 -8.79 -4.47
C GLY A 17 -5.78 -8.39 -5.75
N ASP A 18 -6.47 -8.48 -6.87
CA ASP A 18 -5.90 -8.08 -8.16
C ASP A 18 -5.84 -6.55 -8.27
N CYS A 19 -4.65 -6.02 -8.53
CA CYS A 19 -4.43 -4.64 -8.92
C CYS A 19 -4.46 -4.50 -10.44
N TRP A 20 -4.94 -3.36 -10.93
CA TRP A 20 -4.87 -2.97 -12.34
C TRP A 20 -3.43 -2.89 -12.88
N THR A 21 -2.42 -2.76 -12.02
CA THR A 21 -0.99 -2.82 -12.38
C THR A 21 -0.42 -4.25 -12.44
N GLY A 22 -1.21 -5.26 -12.09
CA GLY A 22 -0.81 -6.67 -12.05
C GLY A 22 -0.37 -7.16 -10.67
N ALA A 23 -0.14 -6.28 -9.70
CA ALA A 23 0.12 -6.66 -8.31
C ALA A 23 -1.04 -7.46 -7.70
N LYS A 24 -0.72 -8.32 -6.72
CA LYS A 24 -1.66 -9.23 -6.03
C LYS A 24 -2.00 -8.83 -4.60
N VAL A 25 -1.56 -7.63 -4.20
CA VAL A 25 -1.89 -6.98 -2.94
C VAL A 25 -2.24 -5.52 -3.27
N VAL A 26 -3.27 -4.99 -2.61
CA VAL A 26 -3.85 -3.68 -2.92
C VAL A 26 -4.07 -2.86 -1.66
N PHE A 27 -4.11 -1.54 -1.84
CA PHE A 27 -4.73 -0.64 -0.88
C PHE A 27 -6.25 -0.83 -0.96
N ALA A 28 -6.86 -1.23 0.15
CA ALA A 28 -8.30 -1.49 0.27
C ALA A 28 -9.14 -0.20 0.36
N GLY A 29 -8.57 0.94 -0.03
CA GLY A 29 -9.18 2.27 0.08
C GLY A 29 -9.07 2.86 1.49
N HIS A 30 -9.36 4.15 1.61
CA HIS A 30 -9.27 4.87 2.89
C HIS A 30 -10.23 4.32 3.97
N SER A 31 -11.32 3.64 3.59
CA SER A 31 -12.18 2.98 4.59
C SER A 31 -11.71 1.61 5.02
N GLY A 32 -10.80 0.99 4.26
CA GLY A 32 -10.40 -0.39 4.45
C GLY A 32 -11.56 -1.38 4.29
N MET A 33 -11.26 -2.66 4.52
CA MET A 33 -12.22 -3.74 4.59
C MET A 33 -12.11 -4.43 5.95
N HIS A 34 -13.23 -4.53 6.66
CA HIS A 34 -13.28 -5.22 7.94
C HIS A 34 -13.11 -6.73 7.78
N ASN A 35 -12.78 -7.42 8.87
CA ASN A 35 -12.62 -8.87 8.89
C ASN A 35 -13.86 -9.66 8.44
N ASP A 36 -15.06 -9.07 8.57
CA ASP A 36 -16.33 -9.65 8.10
C ASP A 36 -16.66 -9.32 6.63
N GLY A 37 -15.73 -8.64 5.93
CA GLY A 37 -15.88 -8.18 4.55
C GLY A 37 -16.67 -6.88 4.41
N SER A 38 -17.17 -6.28 5.49
CA SER A 38 -17.89 -5.01 5.42
C SER A 38 -16.95 -3.83 5.12
N ILE A 39 -17.48 -2.83 4.41
CA ILE A 39 -16.76 -1.59 4.08
C ILE A 39 -17.51 -0.43 4.73
N PRO A 40 -16.94 0.24 5.76
CA PRO A 40 -17.64 1.29 6.51
C PRO A 40 -18.14 2.45 5.66
N ARG A 41 -17.32 2.91 4.69
CA ARG A 41 -17.72 3.92 3.70
C ARG A 41 -17.41 3.38 2.30
N PRO A 42 -18.36 2.68 1.65
CA PRO A 42 -18.11 1.98 0.39
C PRO A 42 -17.52 2.85 -0.73
N LYS A 43 -17.85 4.15 -0.75
CA LYS A 43 -17.30 5.11 -1.72
C LYS A 43 -15.78 5.29 -1.60
N TRP A 44 -15.20 5.03 -0.43
CA TRP A 44 -13.77 5.09 -0.16
C TRP A 44 -13.18 3.70 0.09
N GLY A 45 -13.84 2.66 -0.40
CA GLY A 45 -13.40 1.27 -0.29
C GLY A 45 -12.44 0.85 -1.42
N PRO A 46 -12.24 -0.46 -1.61
CA PRO A 46 -11.30 -0.99 -2.58
C PRO A 46 -11.60 -0.53 -4.01
N TYR A 47 -10.59 -0.05 -4.71
CA TYR A 47 -10.71 0.49 -6.07
C TYR A 47 -9.62 0.01 -7.03
N GLU A 48 -8.49 -0.47 -6.50
CA GLU A 48 -7.33 -0.85 -7.32
C GLU A 48 -7.58 -2.02 -8.29
N HIS A 49 -8.66 -2.78 -8.13
CA HIS A 49 -9.08 -3.80 -9.11
C HIS A 49 -9.66 -3.21 -10.41
N LYS A 50 -9.89 -1.91 -10.45
CA LYS A 50 -10.44 -1.18 -11.61
C LYS A 50 -9.34 -0.39 -12.30
N HIS A 51 -9.38 -0.34 -13.63
CA HIS A 51 -8.53 0.57 -14.39
C HIS A 51 -8.83 2.04 -14.02
N PRO A 52 -7.84 2.95 -13.99
CA PRO A 52 -8.05 4.34 -13.61
C PRO A 52 -9.19 5.05 -14.35
N SER A 53 -9.49 4.69 -15.60
CA SER A 53 -10.63 5.23 -16.37
C SER A 53 -12.02 4.97 -15.75
N GLN A 54 -12.13 4.05 -14.78
CA GLN A 54 -13.39 3.66 -14.14
C GLN A 54 -13.58 4.21 -12.72
N TRP A 55 -12.58 4.92 -12.20
CA TRP A 55 -12.61 5.49 -10.85
C TRP A 55 -13.62 6.64 -10.70
N ASP A 56 -14.26 6.72 -9.54
CA ASP A 56 -15.08 7.86 -9.14
C ASP A 56 -14.32 8.82 -8.20
N ALA A 57 -14.97 9.90 -7.79
CA ALA A 57 -14.37 10.90 -6.89
C ALA A 57 -13.91 10.32 -5.53
N GLY A 58 -14.60 9.29 -5.03
CA GLY A 58 -14.23 8.63 -3.78
C GLY A 58 -12.98 7.75 -3.95
N ASN A 59 -12.83 7.11 -5.10
CA ASN A 59 -11.60 6.40 -5.46
C ASN A 59 -10.42 7.36 -5.59
N LEU A 60 -10.63 8.56 -6.15
CA LEU A 60 -9.59 9.60 -6.22
C LEU A 60 -9.16 10.10 -4.85
N THR A 61 -10.12 10.27 -3.93
CA THR A 61 -9.81 10.60 -2.54
C THR A 61 -8.96 9.50 -1.89
N SER A 62 -9.27 8.23 -2.18
CA SER A 62 -8.52 7.09 -1.64
C SER A 62 -7.12 6.99 -2.22
N GLU A 63 -6.93 7.18 -3.53
CA GLU A 63 -5.59 7.18 -4.15
C GLU A 63 -4.73 8.36 -3.68
N GLY A 64 -5.33 9.54 -3.52
CA GLY A 64 -4.66 10.70 -2.94
C GLY A 64 -4.15 10.39 -1.53
N TYR A 65 -5.02 9.84 -0.68
CA TYR A 65 -4.67 9.44 0.70
C TYR A 65 -3.59 8.34 0.74
N ARG A 66 -3.71 7.33 -0.13
CA ARG A 66 -2.74 6.25 -0.28
C ARG A 66 -1.32 6.78 -0.51
N ARG A 67 -1.18 7.74 -1.42
CA ARG A 67 0.12 8.28 -1.86
C ARG A 67 0.65 9.40 -0.98
N ALA A 68 -0.23 10.28 -0.50
CA ALA A 68 0.14 11.47 0.26
C ALA A 68 0.20 11.26 1.78
N ASN A 69 -0.24 10.12 2.31
CA ASN A 69 -0.33 9.92 3.77
C ASN A 69 0.08 8.52 4.20
N SER A 70 -0.65 7.49 3.76
CA SER A 70 -0.56 6.17 4.40
C SER A 70 0.68 5.38 4.00
N SER A 71 0.88 5.14 2.70
CA SER A 71 1.84 4.12 2.26
C SER A 71 3.28 4.45 2.64
N SER A 72 3.67 5.72 2.53
CA SER A 72 5.00 6.21 2.92
C SER A 72 5.20 6.26 4.45
N SER A 73 4.13 6.37 5.23
CA SER A 73 4.20 6.38 6.70
C SER A 73 4.38 4.98 7.28
N TRP A 74 3.89 3.94 6.60
CA TRP A 74 3.94 2.56 7.09
C TRP A 74 5.29 1.85 6.92
N VAL A 75 6.20 2.40 6.10
CA VAL A 75 7.49 1.77 5.77
C VAL A 75 8.31 1.46 7.03
N GLY A 76 8.43 2.42 7.94
CA GLY A 76 9.19 2.24 9.18
C GLY A 76 8.55 1.22 10.12
N GLN A 77 7.22 1.22 10.22
CA GLN A 77 6.47 0.26 11.03
C GLN A 77 6.67 -1.17 10.54
N ALA A 78 6.50 -1.40 9.23
CA ALA A 78 6.73 -2.70 8.62
C ALA A 78 8.18 -3.19 8.85
N LEU A 79 9.17 -2.31 8.66
CA LEU A 79 10.57 -2.65 8.85
C LEU A 79 10.88 -3.09 10.28
N VAL A 80 10.41 -2.33 11.29
CA VAL A 80 10.65 -2.67 12.69
C VAL A 80 9.99 -4.00 13.06
N ILE A 81 8.77 -4.27 12.59
CA ILE A 81 8.09 -5.53 12.86
C ILE A 81 8.87 -6.71 12.25
N ARG A 82 9.39 -6.56 11.02
CA ARG A 82 10.25 -7.58 10.38
C ARG A 82 11.56 -7.80 11.16
N LEU A 83 12.22 -6.72 11.61
CA LEU A 83 13.44 -6.80 12.42
C LEU A 83 13.21 -7.54 13.76
N LEU A 84 12.06 -7.32 14.38
CA LEU A 84 11.65 -7.98 15.63
C LEU A 84 11.11 -9.40 15.41
N ARG A 85 10.93 -9.84 14.16
CA ARG A 85 10.29 -11.12 13.78
C ARG A 85 8.90 -11.28 14.39
N ALA A 86 8.15 -10.17 14.43
CA ALA A 86 6.85 -10.07 15.10
C ALA A 86 5.66 -10.16 14.12
N GLU A 87 5.87 -10.63 12.89
CA GLU A 87 4.84 -10.68 11.85
C GLU A 87 3.67 -11.58 12.24
N LYS A 88 3.94 -12.71 12.91
CA LYS A 88 2.90 -13.61 13.40
C LYS A 88 2.02 -12.97 14.48
N GLN A 89 2.61 -12.10 15.29
CA GLN A 89 1.92 -11.35 16.33
C GLN A 89 1.12 -10.19 15.73
N TRP A 90 1.62 -9.57 14.65
CA TRP A 90 0.88 -8.59 13.86
C TRP A 90 -0.34 -9.22 13.18
N GLY A 91 -0.17 -10.40 12.57
CA GLY A 91 -1.27 -11.22 12.08
C GLY A 91 -1.93 -10.71 10.80
N HIS A 92 -1.24 -9.88 10.02
CA HIS A 92 -1.76 -9.32 8.76
C HIS A 92 -0.68 -9.31 7.66
N ASP A 93 -0.53 -10.45 6.95
CA ASP A 93 0.54 -10.61 5.95
C ASP A 93 0.43 -9.64 4.77
N ALA A 94 -0.80 -9.31 4.35
CA ALA A 94 -1.05 -8.38 3.26
C ALA A 94 -0.46 -6.98 3.52
N PHE A 95 -0.35 -6.55 4.78
CA PHE A 95 0.31 -5.30 5.13
C PHE A 95 1.79 -5.31 4.73
N PHE A 96 2.52 -6.36 5.07
CA PHE A 96 3.95 -6.43 4.76
C PHE A 96 4.18 -6.55 3.25
N ASP A 97 3.40 -7.39 2.57
CA ASP A 97 3.50 -7.51 1.12
C ASP A 97 3.13 -6.19 0.43
N TYR A 98 2.14 -5.46 0.94
CA TYR A 98 1.77 -4.15 0.41
C TYR A 98 2.88 -3.12 0.60
N VAL A 99 3.52 -3.08 1.77
CA VAL A 99 4.65 -2.15 2.00
C VAL A 99 5.84 -2.51 1.11
N ASP A 100 6.11 -3.80 0.90
CA ASP A 100 7.12 -4.23 -0.07
C ASP A 100 6.74 -3.79 -1.49
N ARG A 101 5.48 -3.95 -1.91
CA ARG A 101 5.00 -3.42 -3.19
C ARG A 101 5.25 -1.92 -3.29
N TRP A 102 4.86 -1.15 -2.27
CA TRP A 102 5.06 0.29 -2.24
C TRP A 102 6.54 0.67 -2.42
N MET A 103 7.47 -0.10 -1.84
CA MET A 103 8.90 0.19 -1.92
C MET A 103 9.60 -0.38 -3.16
N TYR A 104 9.05 -1.40 -3.83
CA TYR A 104 9.73 -2.12 -4.92
C TYR A 104 9.02 -2.11 -6.28
N GLU A 105 7.71 -1.83 -6.34
CA GLU A 105 7.01 -1.71 -7.63
C GLU A 105 7.39 -0.37 -8.28
N ASP A 106 8.02 -0.44 -9.46
CA ASP A 106 8.26 0.72 -10.32
C ASP A 106 6.92 1.23 -10.88
N ASP A 107 6.49 2.38 -10.35
CA ASP A 107 5.22 2.97 -10.71
C ASP A 107 5.31 4.01 -11.85
N ALA A 108 6.46 4.16 -12.51
CA ALA A 108 6.64 5.20 -13.52
C ALA A 108 5.65 5.12 -14.69
N ALA A 109 5.43 3.91 -15.22
CA ALA A 109 4.44 3.69 -16.28
C ALA A 109 3.00 3.90 -15.75
N SER A 110 2.70 3.33 -14.58
CA SER A 110 1.39 3.40 -13.95
C SER A 110 0.99 4.84 -13.60
N ARG A 111 1.91 5.67 -13.11
CA ARG A 111 1.66 7.09 -12.82
C ARG A 111 1.30 7.90 -14.07
N ARG A 112 1.85 7.56 -15.24
CA ARG A 112 1.46 8.20 -16.50
C ARG A 112 0.02 7.86 -16.88
N VAL A 113 -0.37 6.60 -16.74
CA VAL A 113 -1.77 6.17 -16.97
C VAL A 113 -2.72 6.83 -15.96
N LEU A 114 -2.30 6.96 -14.70
CA LEU A 114 -3.05 7.70 -13.69
C LEU A 114 -3.23 9.16 -14.08
N TYR A 115 -2.18 9.85 -14.48
CA TYR A 115 -2.24 11.25 -14.88
C TYR A 115 -3.12 11.46 -16.12
N GLU A 116 -3.03 10.56 -17.11
CA GLU A 116 -3.84 10.60 -18.34
C GLU A 116 -5.35 10.52 -18.02
N HIS A 117 -5.74 9.60 -17.14
CA HIS A 117 -7.16 9.41 -16.84
C HIS A 117 -7.67 10.26 -15.68
N ARG A 118 -6.78 10.67 -14.77
CA ARG A 118 -7.09 11.34 -13.49
C ARG A 118 -6.13 12.50 -13.22
N PRO A 119 -6.08 13.52 -14.09
CA PRO A 119 -5.18 14.66 -13.92
C PRO A 119 -5.46 15.46 -12.63
N SER A 120 -6.68 15.35 -12.07
CA SER A 120 -7.04 15.99 -10.80
C SER A 120 -6.28 15.46 -9.57
N LEU A 121 -5.57 14.33 -9.69
CA LEU A 121 -4.64 13.86 -8.64
C LEU A 121 -3.37 14.74 -8.56
N GLY A 122 -3.11 15.54 -9.60
CA GLY A 122 -2.07 16.57 -9.62
C GLY A 122 -0.79 16.17 -10.35
N ASP A 123 -0.04 17.19 -10.76
CA ASP A 123 1.20 17.06 -11.55
C ASP A 123 2.32 16.33 -10.81
N ALA A 124 2.20 16.18 -9.49
CA ALA A 124 3.10 15.38 -8.68
C ALA A 124 3.22 13.94 -9.21
N LEU A 125 2.19 13.40 -9.86
CA LEU A 125 2.24 12.09 -10.53
C LEU A 125 3.29 12.00 -11.62
N ILE A 126 3.61 13.09 -12.34
CA ILE A 126 4.53 13.06 -13.49
C ILE A 126 5.76 13.94 -13.31
N SER A 127 5.84 14.68 -12.21
CA SER A 127 6.98 15.54 -11.88
C SER A 127 8.11 14.73 -11.26
N ASP A 128 9.29 14.75 -11.88
CA ASP A 128 10.51 14.11 -11.36
C ASP A 128 10.97 14.72 -10.02
N GLY A 129 10.58 15.96 -9.72
CA GLY A 129 10.88 16.62 -8.44
C GLY A 129 9.88 16.31 -7.31
N SER A 130 8.81 15.55 -7.59
CA SER A 130 7.72 15.28 -6.64
C SER A 130 7.67 13.81 -6.21
N SER A 131 8.83 13.24 -5.88
CA SER A 131 8.95 11.83 -5.46
C SER A 131 8.13 11.49 -4.22
N TRP A 132 7.76 12.47 -3.39
CA TRP A 132 6.88 12.31 -2.23
C TRP A 132 5.51 11.69 -2.55
N PHE A 133 5.07 11.72 -3.81
CA PHE A 133 3.81 11.12 -4.27
C PHE A 133 4.01 9.82 -5.09
N HIS A 134 5.26 9.41 -5.29
CA HIS A 134 5.65 8.21 -6.03
C HIS A 134 5.87 7.03 -5.07
N GLN A 135 5.78 5.83 -5.62
CA GLN A 135 6.24 4.62 -4.93
C GLN A 135 7.77 4.64 -4.76
N GLY A 136 8.29 3.89 -3.79
CA GLY A 136 9.72 3.75 -3.54
C GLY A 136 10.28 4.68 -2.46
N GLN A 137 9.44 5.27 -1.61
CA GLN A 137 9.89 6.20 -0.55
C GLN A 137 9.13 6.04 0.77
N ALA A 138 9.80 6.40 1.86
CA ALA A 138 9.18 6.63 3.15
C ALA A 138 9.08 8.13 3.47
N TRP A 139 8.14 8.50 4.34
CA TRP A 139 7.88 9.90 4.71
C TRP A 139 9.14 10.66 5.13
N GLU A 140 9.96 10.00 5.95
CA GLU A 140 11.23 10.53 6.42
C GLU A 140 12.39 9.90 5.64
N PRO A 141 13.34 10.70 5.10
CA PRO A 141 14.48 10.19 4.35
C PRO A 141 15.30 9.14 5.12
N PHE A 142 15.50 9.33 6.43
CA PHE A 142 16.23 8.37 7.25
C PHE A 142 15.54 6.99 7.31
N VAL A 143 14.21 6.93 7.19
CA VAL A 143 13.46 5.65 7.15
C VAL A 143 13.70 4.95 5.82
N THR A 144 13.81 5.71 4.73
CA THR A 144 14.19 5.19 3.42
C THR A 144 15.61 4.60 3.47
N ASP A 145 16.56 5.28 4.12
CA ASP A 145 17.92 4.76 4.31
C ASP A 145 17.94 3.47 5.13
N LEU A 146 17.20 3.43 6.24
CA LEU A 146 17.07 2.23 7.07
C LEU A 146 16.42 1.08 6.31
N TRP A 147 15.40 1.34 5.50
CA TRP A 147 14.77 0.34 4.64
C TRP A 147 15.78 -0.28 3.69
N HIS A 148 16.55 0.55 2.96
CA HIS A 148 17.56 0.06 2.03
C HIS A 148 18.67 -0.73 2.73
N LEU A 149 19.06 -0.35 3.94
CA LEU A 149 20.09 -1.03 4.71
C LEU A 149 19.63 -2.39 5.25
N TYR A 150 18.38 -2.48 5.73
CA TYR A 150 17.94 -3.63 6.54
C TYR A 150 16.93 -4.54 5.86
N ARG A 151 16.13 -4.08 4.89
CA ARG A 151 15.02 -4.89 4.36
C ARG A 151 15.48 -6.18 3.67
N THR A 152 16.65 -6.18 3.05
CA THR A 152 17.24 -7.34 2.37
C THR A 152 18.40 -7.97 3.15
N ALA A 153 18.58 -7.59 4.42
CA ALA A 153 19.63 -8.14 5.27
C ALA A 153 19.42 -9.65 5.52
N PRO A 154 20.48 -10.41 5.87
CA PRO A 154 20.40 -11.84 6.13
C PRO A 154 19.31 -12.20 7.15
N GLY A 155 18.47 -13.17 6.79
CA GLY A 155 17.35 -13.61 7.62
C GLY A 155 16.04 -12.86 7.43
N MET A 156 16.00 -11.84 6.55
CA MET A 156 14.75 -11.20 6.13
C MET A 156 13.96 -12.09 5.15
N PRO A 157 12.61 -12.09 5.23
CA PRO A 157 11.76 -12.75 4.25
C PRO A 157 11.90 -12.13 2.84
N PRO A 158 11.53 -12.86 1.77
CA PRO A 158 11.48 -12.31 0.41
C PRO A 158 10.64 -11.03 0.31
N THR A 159 10.92 -10.20 -0.70
CA THR A 159 10.27 -8.90 -0.94
C THR A 159 9.28 -8.94 -2.10
N ASP A 160 9.01 -10.12 -2.67
CA ASP A 160 8.25 -10.32 -3.91
C ASP A 160 6.87 -10.95 -3.65
N GLY A 161 6.43 -11.08 -2.39
CA GLY A 161 5.12 -11.66 -2.02
C GLY A 161 3.94 -11.00 -2.72
N TRP A 162 4.03 -9.68 -2.91
CA TRP A 162 3.03 -8.87 -3.62
C TRP A 162 2.81 -9.24 -5.09
N THR A 163 3.71 -10.00 -5.72
CA THR A 163 3.57 -10.46 -7.11
C THR A 163 2.77 -11.76 -7.24
N ARG A 164 2.62 -12.52 -6.14
CA ARG A 164 2.05 -13.89 -6.14
C ARG A 164 0.71 -13.99 -5.43
N GLY A 165 0.40 -13.06 -4.53
CA GLY A 165 -0.83 -13.06 -3.73
C GLY A 165 -0.69 -13.95 -2.49
N LYS A 166 -1.80 -14.20 -1.80
CA LYS A 166 -1.80 -15.00 -0.57
C LYS A 166 -1.27 -16.41 -0.87
N ALA A 167 -0.20 -16.82 -0.19
CA ALA A 167 0.25 -18.20 -0.22
C ALA A 167 -0.91 -19.11 0.24
N GLN A 168 -1.27 -20.09 -0.59
CA GLN A 168 -2.29 -21.09 -0.27
C GLN A 168 -1.79 -22.06 0.80
#